data_AF-A0A382JHN4-F1
#
_entry.id   AF-A0A382JHN4-F1
#
_cell.length_a   1.000
_cell.length_b   1.000
_cell.length_c   1.000
_cell.angle_alpha   90.00
_cell.angle_beta   90.00
_cell.angle_gamma   90.00
#
_symmetry.space_group_name_H-M   'P 1'
#
loop_
_entity.id
_entity.type
_entity.pdbx_description
1 polymer ?
#
loop_
_entity_poly.entity_id
_entity_poly.type
_entity_poly.pdbx_seq_one_letter_code
_entity_poly.pdbx_strand_id
1 'polypeptide(L)' 'VKYKKHIFVCINERPPDSPKGCCASGGGSDIRYEFVKLINEHGLKGKVRSNKSGCLDACEVGPAVVIYP' A
#
# COMPACT_ATOMS: atom_id res chain seq x y z
N VAL A 1 8.12 7.60 -18.36
CA VAL A 1 6.74 8.12 -18.18
C VAL A 1 6.55 8.48 -16.71
N LYS A 2 6.10 9.71 -16.40
CA LYS A 2 5.80 10.14 -15.03
C LYS A 2 4.36 9.75 -14.70
N TYR A 3 4.13 9.00 -13.64
CA TYR A 3 2.76 8.70 -13.20
C TYR A 3 2.10 9.98 -12.66
N LYS A 4 0.79 10.14 -12.89
CA LYS A 4 -0.01 11.23 -12.33
C LYS A 4 -0.19 11.08 -10.82
N LYS A 5 -0.43 9.85 -10.36
CA LYS A 5 -0.56 9.49 -8.94
C LYS A 5 0.27 8.25 -8.64
N HIS A 6 0.96 8.26 -7.51
CA HIS A 6 1.54 7.08 -6.88
C HIS A 6 0.75 6.76 -5.62
N ILE A 7 0.30 5.51 -5.51
CA ILE A 7 -0.26 4.96 -4.28
C ILE A 7 0.86 4.11 -3.66
N PHE A 8 1.24 4.39 -2.42
CA PHE A 8 2.17 3.60 -1.63
C PHE A 8 1.39 2.90 -0.54
N VAL A 9 1.39 1.56 -0.58
CA VAL A 9 0.72 0.73 0.42
C VAL A 9 1.79 0.10 1.30
N CYS A 10 1.71 0.36 2.60
CA CYS A 10 2.58 -0.28 3.57
C CYS A 10 2.27 -1.78 3.60
N ILE A 11 3.26 -2.58 3.25
CA ILE A 11 3.21 -4.05 3.35
C ILE A 11 4.26 -4.57 4.33
N ASN A 12 4.74 -3.70 5.22
CA ASN A 12 5.78 -4.05 6.17
C ASN A 12 5.28 -5.15 7.10
N GLU A 13 6.10 -6.19 7.27
CA GLU A 13 5.87 -7.30 8.18
C GLU A 13 6.80 -7.17 9.40
N ARG A 14 6.32 -7.61 10.55
CA ARG A 14 7.09 -7.68 11.80
C ARG A 14 6.81 -9.03 12.48
N PRO A 15 7.66 -9.44 13.43
CA PRO A 15 7.36 -10.58 14.29
C PRO A 15 5.95 -10.48 14.94
N PRO A 16 5.25 -11.60 15.15
CA PRO A 16 3.89 -11.61 15.70
C PRO A 16 3.75 -10.97 17.09
N ASP A 17 4.84 -10.93 17.86
CA ASP A 17 4.93 -10.35 19.20
C ASP A 17 5.22 -8.84 19.20
N SER A 18 5.32 -8.21 18.02
CA SER A 18 5.53 -6.77 17.93
C SER A 18 4.35 -6.00 18.56
N PRO A 19 4.57 -5.17 19.60
CA PRO A 19 3.48 -4.48 20.31
C PRO A 19 2.73 -3.47 19.44
N LYS A 20 3.34 -3.03 18.33
CA LYS A 20 2.74 -2.11 17.36
C LYS A 20 1.99 -2.81 16.24
N GLY A 21 2.05 -4.14 16.16
CA GLY A 21 1.63 -4.89 14.98
C GLY A 21 2.38 -4.48 13.70
N CYS A 22 1.80 -4.83 12.55
CA CYS A 22 2.33 -4.45 11.24
C CYS A 22 1.23 -4.40 10.17
N CYS A 23 1.51 -3.73 9.06
CA CYS A 23 0.51 -3.60 7.99
C CYS A 23 0.32 -4.89 7.19
N ALA A 24 1.33 -5.77 7.14
CA ALA A 24 1.20 -7.08 6.51
C ALA A 24 0.11 -7.93 7.18
N SER A 25 0.11 -8.02 8.51
CA SER A 25 -0.92 -8.74 9.28
C SER A 25 -2.30 -8.09 9.21
N GLY A 26 -2.36 -6.78 8.88
CA GLY A 26 -3.61 -6.05 8.65
C GLY A 26 -4.15 -6.13 7.23
N GLY A 27 -3.53 -6.90 6.31
CA GLY A 27 -4.00 -7.05 4.93
C GLY A 27 -3.41 -6.04 3.93
N GLY A 28 -2.28 -5.38 4.25
CA GLY A 28 -1.64 -4.41 3.36
C GLY A 28 -1.32 -4.97 1.96
N SER A 29 -0.95 -6.25 1.87
CA SER A 29 -0.70 -6.92 0.58
C SER A 29 -1.97 -7.03 -0.27
N ASP A 30 -3.10 -7.35 0.35
CA ASP A 30 -4.40 -7.50 -0.32
C ASP A 30 -4.92 -6.14 -0.80
N ILE A 31 -4.80 -5.09 0.03
CA ILE A 31 -5.12 -3.72 -0.35
C ILE A 31 -4.33 -3.30 -1.59
N ARG A 32 -3.02 -3.59 -1.62
CA ARG A 32 -2.19 -3.30 -2.79
C ARG A 32 -2.67 -4.06 -4.03
N TYR A 33 -3.01 -5.33 -3.89
CA TYR A 33 -3.50 -6.16 -4.99
C TYR A 33 -4.80 -5.61 -5.56
N GLU A 34 -5.74 -5.22 -4.71
CA GLU A 34 -7.00 -4.62 -5.14
C GLU A 34 -6.78 -3.30 -5.89
N PHE A 35 -5.85 -2.44 -5.44
CA PHE A 35 -5.47 -1.26 -6.21
C PHE A 35 -4.91 -1.60 -7.59
N VAL A 36 -4.10 -2.66 -7.73
CA VAL A 36 -3.58 -3.08 -9.05
C VAL A 36 -4.73 -3.52 -9.95
N LYS A 37 -5.68 -4.29 -9.42
CA LYS A 37 -6.87 -4.74 -10.15
C LYS A 37 -7.72 -3.55 -10.61
N LEU A 38 -8.08 -2.63 -9.71
CA LEU A 38 -8.85 -1.43 -10.02
C LEU A 38 -8.17 -0.51 -11.03
N ILE A 39 -6.83 -0.35 -10.94
CA ILE A 39 -6.05 0.42 -11.93
C ILE A 39 -6.20 -0.17 -13.33
N ASN A 40 -6.26 -1.50 -13.44
CA ASN A 40 -6.39 -2.19 -14.72
C ASN A 40 -7.82 -2.06 -15.26
N GLU A 41 -8.82 -2.33 -14.42
CA GLU A 41 -10.25 -2.25 -14.77
C GLU A 41 -10.67 -0.87 -15.27
N HIS A 42 -10.07 0.19 -14.71
CA HIS A 42 -10.40 1.57 -15.06
C HIS A 42 -9.47 2.18 -16.13
N GLY A 43 -8.62 1.38 -16.79
CA GLY A 43 -7.74 1.88 -17.85
C GLY A 43 -6.70 2.92 -17.35
N LEU A 44 -6.29 2.82 -16.09
CA LEU A 44 -5.36 3.75 -15.44
C LEU A 44 -3.90 3.29 -15.51
N LYS A 45 -3.61 2.14 -16.14
CA LYS A 45 -2.24 1.67 -16.39
C LYS A 45 -1.41 2.78 -17.06
N GLY A 46 -0.20 3.01 -16.54
CA GLY A 46 0.69 4.07 -17.01
C GLY A 46 0.34 5.49 -16.50
N LYS A 47 -0.83 5.70 -15.88
CA LYS A 47 -1.26 6.97 -15.26
C LYS A 47 -1.21 6.91 -13.74
N VAL A 48 -1.61 5.79 -13.14
CA VAL A 48 -1.58 5.54 -11.70
C VAL A 48 -0.76 4.28 -11.43
N ARG A 49 0.01 4.28 -10.34
CA ARG A 49 0.78 3.11 -9.92
C ARG A 49 0.56 2.80 -8.44
N SER A 50 0.22 1.55 -8.15
CA SER A 50 0.24 0.97 -6.80
C SER A 50 1.62 0.37 -6.49
N ASN A 51 2.29 0.94 -5.50
CA ASN A 51 3.65 0.59 -5.05
C ASN A 51 3.59 -0.08 -3.69
N LYS A 52 4.54 -0.99 -3.46
CA LYS A 52 4.85 -1.52 -2.13
C LYS A 52 5.67 -0.45 -1.38
N SER A 53 5.44 -0.28 -0.09
CA SER A 53 6.33 0.48 0.79
C SER A 53 6.67 -0.30 2.05
N GLY A 54 7.75 0.14 2.71
CA GLY A 54 8.03 -0.22 4.10
C GLY A 54 7.11 0.54 5.07
N CYS A 55 7.46 0.50 6.36
CA CYS A 55 6.74 1.19 7.43
C CYS A 55 6.55 2.67 7.10
N LEU A 56 5.33 3.17 7.33
CA LEU A 56 4.95 4.58 7.17
C LEU A 56 4.65 5.25 8.52
N ASP A 57 5.13 4.64 9.60
CA ASP A 57 5.02 5.11 11.00
C ASP A 57 3.58 5.37 11.50
N ALA A 58 2.62 4.63 10.93
CA ALA A 58 1.22 4.65 11.32
C ALA A 58 0.71 3.22 11.60
N CYS A 59 1.50 2.42 12.32
CA CYS A 59 1.18 1.01 12.56
C CYS A 59 -0.03 0.83 13.49
N GLU A 60 -0.18 1.72 14.47
CA GLU A 60 -1.24 1.67 15.48
C GLU A 60 -2.66 1.85 14.88
N VAL A 61 -2.76 2.37 13.65
CA VAL A 61 -4.02 2.59 12.91
C VAL A 61 -3.98 2.01 11.48
N GLY A 62 -2.94 1.23 11.15
CA GLY A 62 -2.72 0.69 9.82
C GLY A 62 -3.74 -0.41 9.44
N PRO A 63 -3.72 -0.90 8.18
CA PRO A 63 -2.71 -0.68 7.15
C PRO A 63 -2.63 0.75 6.62
N ALA A 64 -1.41 1.27 6.46
CA ALA A 64 -1.17 2.64 6.03
C ALA A 64 -1.05 2.75 4.50
N VAL A 65 -1.66 3.78 3.93
CA VAL A 65 -1.57 4.13 2.51
C VAL A 65 -1.26 5.62 2.39
N VAL A 66 -0.36 5.97 1.48
CA VAL A 66 -0.04 7.36 1.16
C VAL A 66 -0.10 7.55 -0.36
N ILE A 67 -0.66 8.68 -0.81
CA ILE A 67 -0.82 8.99 -2.23
C ILE A 67 -0.10 10.30 -2.54
N TYR A 68 0.77 10.29 -3.55
CA TYR A 68 1.56 11.45 -3.96
C TYR A 68 1.74 11.58 -5.48
N PRO A 69 1.94 12.81 -5.98
CA PRO A 69 1.16 13.97 -5.54
C PRO A 69 -0.30 13.72 -5.91
#